data_AF-A0A8T5JD70-F1
#
_entry.id   AF-A0A8T5JD70-F1
#
_cell.length_a   1.000
_cell.length_b   1.000
_cell.length_c   1.000
_cell.angle_alpha   90.00
_cell.angle_beta   90.00
_cell.angle_gamma   90.00
#
_symmetry.space_group_name_H-M   'P 1'
#
loop_
_entity.id
_entity.type
_entity.pdbx_description
1 polymer ?
#
loop_
_entity_poly.entity_id
_entity_poly.type
_entity_poly.pdbx_seq_one_letter_code
_entity_poly.pdbx_strand_id
1 'polypeptide(L)'
;MQNMTVQGIQDVILQTQEDKTPRDMYIHKSPCADNEVGAVFFAISGTPPMGYAMYLTEGDMGTLHVFDNIGLKRKIMHCRISDLGKYKDSDKWDAQATKSLLGD
;
A
#
# COMPACT_ATOMS: atom_id res chain seq x y z
N MET A 1 2.82 12.86 13.13
CA MET A 1 3.49 12.48 11.86
C MET A 1 3.64 10.98 11.85
N GLN A 2 3.11 10.28 10.83
CA GLN A 2 3.08 8.83 10.82
C GLN A 2 4.07 8.30 9.78
N ASN A 3 5.11 7.62 10.26
CA ASN A 3 6.02 6.87 9.39
C ASN A 3 5.46 5.45 9.22
N MET A 4 5.34 4.98 7.98
CA MET A 4 4.71 3.71 7.64
C MET A 4 5.64 2.85 6.79
N THR A 5 5.37 1.55 6.77
CA THR A 5 5.93 0.60 5.82
C THR A 5 4.86 0.17 4.83
N VAL A 6 5.25 -0.45 3.72
CA VAL A 6 4.32 -1.08 2.78
C VAL A 6 3.43 -2.12 3.47
N GLN A 7 3.95 -2.89 4.43
CA GLN A 7 3.13 -3.76 5.27
C GLN A 7 2.07 -2.96 6.03
N GLY A 8 2.44 -1.83 6.64
CA GLY A 8 1.49 -0.96 7.34
C GLY A 8 0.41 -0.38 6.44
N ILE A 9 0.68 -0.17 5.14
CA ILE A 9 -0.35 0.22 4.16
C ILE A 9 -1.40 -0.87 4.02
N GLN A 10 -0.97 -2.13 3.88
CA GLN A 10 -1.90 -3.25 3.83
C GLN A 10 -2.73 -3.36 5.11
N ASP A 11 -2.12 -3.22 6.29
CA ASP A 11 -2.85 -3.27 7.57
C ASP A 11 -3.95 -2.21 7.61
N VAL A 12 -3.68 -1.01 7.08
CA VAL A 12 -4.67 0.07 6.99
C VAL A 12 -5.78 -0.25 5.97
N ILE A 13 -5.46 -0.84 4.82
CA ILE A 13 -6.49 -1.28 3.86
C ILE A 13 -7.38 -2.34 4.52
N LEU A 14 -6.79 -3.35 5.16
CA LEU A 14 -7.52 -4.45 5.81
C LEU A 14 -8.35 -4.01 7.03
N GLN A 15 -7.98 -2.92 7.71
CA GLN A 15 -8.85 -2.31 8.75
C GLN A 15 -10.23 -1.91 8.23
N THR A 16 -10.37 -1.70 6.92
CA THR A 16 -11.64 -1.35 6.26
C THR A 16 -12.44 -2.57 5.81
N GLN A 17 -11.90 -3.78 5.99
CA GLN A 17 -12.45 -5.05 5.51
C GLN A 17 -12.90 -5.94 6.68
N GLU A 18 -13.86 -6.83 6.42
CA GLU A 18 -14.28 -7.86 7.38
C GLU A 18 -13.20 -8.94 7.55
N ASP A 19 -12.70 -9.46 6.42
CA ASP A 19 -11.56 -10.37 6.40
C ASP A 19 -10.24 -9.58 6.41
N LYS A 20 -9.44 -9.81 7.46
CA LYS A 20 -8.18 -9.12 7.71
C LYS A 20 -6.96 -9.99 7.42
N THR A 21 -7.13 -11.07 6.68
CA THR A 21 -6.03 -11.98 6.33
C THR A 21 -5.06 -11.26 5.40
N PRO A 22 -3.77 -11.15 5.76
CA PRO A 22 -2.74 -10.62 4.87
C PRO A 22 -2.60 -11.46 3.61
N ARG A 23 -2.45 -10.80 2.47
CA ARG A 23 -2.32 -11.41 1.14
C ARG A 23 -1.28 -10.66 0.32
N ASP A 24 -0.90 -11.23 -0.82
CA ASP A 24 -0.01 -10.53 -1.74
C ASP A 24 -0.61 -9.18 -2.13
N MET A 25 0.22 -8.15 -2.14
CA MET A 25 -0.17 -6.79 -2.48
C MET A 25 0.65 -6.31 -3.67
N TYR A 26 -0.03 -5.92 -4.73
CA TYR A 26 0.60 -5.35 -5.92
C TYR A 26 0.86 -3.87 -5.73
N ILE A 27 2.03 -3.43 -6.16
CA ILE A 27 2.51 -2.06 -6.04
C ILE A 27 2.79 -1.54 -7.44
N HIS A 28 2.12 -0.46 -7.82
CA HIS A 28 2.33 0.21 -9.10
C HIS A 28 2.70 1.67 -8.87
N LYS A 29 3.87 2.09 -9.34
CA LYS A 29 4.33 3.47 -9.28
C LYS A 29 4.12 4.12 -10.64
N SER A 30 3.36 5.20 -10.68
CA SER A 30 3.23 6.00 -11.88
C SER A 30 4.51 6.81 -12.10
N PRO A 31 5.05 6.85 -13.33
CA PRO A 31 6.18 7.71 -13.64
C PRO A 31 5.73 9.18 -13.62
N CYS A 32 6.56 10.05 -13.05
CA CYS A 32 6.44 11.50 -13.17
C CYS A 32 7.56 12.07 -14.06
N ALA A 33 7.51 13.38 -14.34
CA ALA A 33 8.61 14.07 -14.99
C ALA A 33 9.92 13.91 -14.18
N ASP A 34 11.06 14.08 -14.86
CA ASP A 34 12.39 14.04 -14.22
C ASP A 34 12.74 12.74 -13.47
N ASN A 35 12.11 11.62 -13.87
CA ASN A 35 12.22 10.31 -13.22
C ASN A 35 11.79 10.31 -11.74
N GLU A 36 10.95 11.26 -11.34
CA GLU A 36 10.37 11.27 -10.00
C GLU A 36 9.27 10.20 -9.87
N VAL A 37 9.08 9.72 -8.64
CA VAL A 37 7.98 8.80 -8.31
C VAL A 37 6.70 9.61 -8.22
N GLY A 38 5.76 9.35 -9.13
CA GLY A 38 4.41 9.90 -9.09
C GLY A 38 3.51 9.16 -8.10
N ALA A 39 2.21 9.11 -8.41
CA ALA A 39 1.24 8.39 -7.58
C ALA A 39 1.60 6.89 -7.47
N VAL A 40 1.42 6.31 -6.29
CA VAL A 40 1.64 4.88 -6.05
C VAL A 40 0.33 4.20 -5.70
N PHE A 41 0.00 3.14 -6.43
CA PHE A 41 -1.17 2.31 -6.20
C PHE A 41 -0.79 1.03 -5.47
N PHE A 42 -1.56 0.68 -4.46
CA PHE A 42 -1.44 -0.53 -3.66
C PHE A 42 -2.74 -1.32 -3.77
N ALA A 43 -2.72 -2.54 -4.29
CA ALA A 43 -3.92 -3.36 -4.45
C ALA A 43 -3.72 -4.74 -3.82
N ILE A 44 -4.60 -5.12 -2.89
CA ILE A 44 -4.55 -6.44 -2.26
C ILE A 44 -5.15 -7.47 -3.21
N SER A 45 -4.38 -8.53 -3.49
CA SER A 45 -4.83 -9.66 -4.30
C SER A 45 -6.03 -10.37 -3.66
N GLY A 46 -6.92 -10.93 -4.48
CA GLY A 46 -8.02 -11.75 -3.99
C GLY A 46 -9.29 -11.67 -4.82
N THR A 47 -10.23 -12.56 -4.49
CA THR A 47 -11.61 -12.53 -4.97
C THR A 47 -12.52 -12.86 -3.78
N PRO A 48 -13.41 -11.94 -3.35
CA PRO A 48 -13.61 -10.59 -3.87
C PRO A 48 -12.37 -9.68 -3.67
N PRO A 49 -12.26 -8.55 -4.40
CA PRO A 49 -11.21 -7.56 -4.17
C PRO A 49 -11.19 -7.14 -2.69
N MET A 50 -10.02 -6.88 -2.12
CA MET A 50 -9.87 -6.58 -0.69
C MET A 50 -9.51 -5.11 -0.42
N GLY A 51 -9.99 -4.23 -1.31
CA GLY A 51 -9.69 -2.80 -1.29
C GLY A 51 -8.31 -2.46 -1.86
N TYR A 52 -8.04 -1.16 -1.91
CA TYR A 52 -6.81 -0.62 -2.46
C TYR A 52 -6.49 0.74 -1.82
N ALA A 53 -5.26 1.20 -2.00
CA ALA A 53 -4.86 2.53 -1.62
C ALA A 53 -4.11 3.23 -2.76
N MET A 54 -4.22 4.56 -2.78
CA MET A 54 -3.47 5.43 -3.67
C MET A 54 -2.69 6.44 -2.82
N TYR A 55 -1.38 6.47 -2.99
CA TYR A 55 -0.48 7.39 -2.33
C TYR A 55 -0.05 8.48 -3.31
N LEU A 56 -0.40 9.72 -3.00
CA LEU A 56 0.00 10.90 -3.77
C LEU A 56 1.27 11.47 -3.12
N THR A 57 2.38 11.42 -3.85
CA THR A 57 3.69 11.87 -3.38
C THR A 57 3.77 13.40 -3.37
N GLU A 58 4.32 13.95 -2.30
CA GLU A 58 4.53 15.37 -2.04
C GLU A 58 5.92 15.53 -1.41
N GLY A 59 6.98 15.44 -2.23
CA GLY A 59 8.36 15.43 -1.74
C GLY A 59 8.73 14.12 -1.04
N ASP A 60 9.18 14.19 0.22
CA ASP A 60 9.51 13.01 1.04
C ASP A 60 8.29 12.44 1.81
N MET A 61 7.13 13.05 1.61
CA MET A 61 5.87 12.75 2.25
C MET A 61 4.79 12.51 1.19
N GLY A 62 3.56 12.28 1.65
CA GLY A 62 2.41 12.17 0.76
C GLY A 62 1.10 11.90 1.47
N THR A 63 0.04 11.88 0.68
CA THR A 63 -1.32 11.64 1.14
C THR A 63 -1.79 10.27 0.66
N LEU A 64 -2.10 9.37 1.60
CA LEU A 64 -2.64 8.04 1.35
C LEU A 64 -4.17 8.07 1.38
N HIS A 65 -4.79 7.73 0.26
CA HIS A 65 -6.22 7.52 0.13
C HIS A 65 -6.52 6.02 0.13
N VAL A 66 -7.38 5.57 1.03
CA VAL A 66 -7.73 4.15 1.19
C VAL A 66 -9.18 3.95 0.79
N PHE A 67 -9.39 2.92 -0.03
CA PHE A 67 -10.68 2.56 -0.61
C PHE A 67 -11.00 1.12 -0.25
N ASP A 68 -12.28 0.84 -0.01
CA ASP A 68 -12.73 -0.53 0.20
C ASP A 68 -12.86 -1.30 -1.13
N ASN A 69 -13.37 -2.53 -1.03
CA ASN A 69 -13.57 -3.44 -2.14
C ASN A 69 -14.58 -2.97 -3.20
N ILE A 70 -15.43 -1.99 -2.89
CA ILE A 70 -16.39 -1.40 -3.84
C ILE A 70 -15.96 0.00 -4.32
N GLY A 71 -14.74 0.44 -3.96
CA GLY A 71 -14.19 1.73 -4.37
C GLY A 71 -14.67 2.92 -3.55
N LEU A 72 -15.35 2.71 -2.42
CA LEU A 72 -15.70 3.81 -1.51
C LEU A 72 -14.48 4.21 -0.69
N LYS A 73 -14.17 5.51 -0.69
CA LYS A 73 -13.08 6.07 0.10
C LYS A 73 -13.41 5.95 1.59
N ARG A 74 -12.57 5.25 2.35
CA ARG A 74 -12.76 4.99 3.79
C ARG A 74 -11.82 5.78 4.68
N LYS A 75 -10.62 6.13 4.19
CA LYS A 75 -9.60 6.80 5.01
C LYS A 75 -8.69 7.70 4.16
N ILE A 76 -8.23 8.79 4.77
CA ILE A 76 -7.18 9.67 4.24
C ILE A 76 -6.13 9.84 5.34
N MET A 77 -4.86 9.71 4.99
CA MET A 77 -3.76 9.81 5.95
C MET A 77 -2.58 10.57 5.33
N HIS A 78 -1.95 11.46 6.11
CA HIS A 78 -0.67 12.06 5.72
C HIS A 78 0.47 11.25 6.35
N CYS A 79 1.30 10.64 5.52
CA CYS A 79 2.35 9.73 5.98
C CYS A 79 3.57 9.72 5.05
N ARG A 80 4.66 9.18 5.58
CA ARG A 80 5.84 8.76 4.81
C ARG A 80 5.86 7.25 4.72
N ILE A 81 6.16 6.70 3.54
CA ILE A 81 6.34 5.26 3.34
C ILE A 81 7.85 4.97 3.29
N SER A 82 8.40 4.60 4.44
CA SER A 82 9.85 4.49 4.68
C SER A 82 10.58 3.46 3.81
N ASP A 83 9.90 2.38 3.41
CA ASP A 83 10.47 1.28 2.64
C ASP A 83 9.99 1.24 1.19
N LEU A 84 9.29 2.29 0.72
CA LEU A 84 8.77 2.36 -0.65
C LEU A 84 9.87 2.25 -1.72
N GLY A 85 11.08 2.76 -1.42
CA GLY A 85 12.24 2.68 -2.30
C GLY A 85 12.77 1.26 -2.53
N LYS A 86 12.35 0.26 -1.74
CA LYS A 86 12.76 -1.14 -1.93
C LYS A 86 12.03 -1.84 -3.08
N TYR A 87 10.90 -1.28 -3.51
CA TYR A 87 10.04 -1.89 -4.52
C TYR A 87 10.28 -1.25 -5.89
N LYS A 88 10.13 -2.03 -6.96
CA LYS A 88 10.17 -1.54 -8.34
C LYS A 88 8.86 -0.83 -8.73
N ASP A 89 8.81 -0.29 -9.94
CA ASP A 89 7.64 0.45 -10.44
C ASP A 89 6.41 -0.43 -10.65
N SER A 90 6.63 -1.72 -10.90
CA SER A 90 5.59 -2.75 -10.86
C SER A 90 6.16 -3.91 -10.09
N ASP A 91 5.69 -4.07 -8.86
CA ASP A 91 6.24 -5.01 -7.90
C ASP A 91 5.15 -5.69 -7.08
N LYS A 92 5.55 -6.69 -6.30
CA LYS A 92 4.68 -7.44 -5.41
C LYS A 92 5.29 -7.52 -4.02
N TRP A 93 4.52 -7.10 -3.03
CA TRP A 93 4.81 -7.42 -1.63
C TRP A 93 4.16 -8.78 -1.29
N ASP A 94 4.96 -9.70 -0.78
CA ASP A 94 4.54 -11.08 -0.47
C ASP A 94 4.23 -11.23 1.03
N ALA A 95 3.01 -11.67 1.34
CA ALA A 95 2.54 -11.83 2.72
C ALA A 95 3.18 -13.01 3.45
N GLN A 96 3.63 -14.04 2.73
CA GLN A 96 4.23 -15.24 3.32
C GLN A 96 5.70 -15.02 3.68
N ALA A 97 6.42 -14.21 2.90
CA ALA A 97 7.79 -13.80 3.22
C ALA A 97 7.88 -13.06 4.58
N THR A 98 6.80 -12.40 5.00
CA THR A 98 6.73 -11.70 6.29
C THR A 98 6.55 -12.66 7.48
N LYS A 99 5.86 -13.80 7.30
CA LYS A 99 5.74 -14.84 8.34
C LYS A 99 7.08 -15.51 8.63
N SER A 100 7.93 -15.70 7.63
CA SER A 100 9.24 -16.35 7.78
C SER A 100 10.26 -15.54 8.59
N LEU A 101 10.05 -14.24 8.78
CA LEU A 101 10.95 -13.36 9.54
C LEU A 101 10.52 -13.16 11.00
N LEU A 102 9.31 -13.60 11.35
CA LEU A 102 8.72 -13.50 12.68
C LEU A 102 8.49 -14.91 13.27
N GLY A 103 9.44 -15.82 13.03
CA GLY A 103 9.31 -17.27 13.28
C GLY A 103 8.62 -17.66 14.59
N ASP A 104 7.93 -18.80 14.50
CA ASP A 104 7.17 -19.52 15.54
C ASP A 104 7.64 -19.36 16.99
#